data_AF-A0A957VRE7-F1
#
_entry.id   AF-A0A957VRE7-F1
#
_cell.length_a   1.000
_cell.length_b   1.000
_cell.length_c   1.000
_cell.angle_alpha   90.00
_cell.angle_beta   90.00
_cell.angle_gamma   90.00
#
_symmetry.space_group_name_H-M   'P 1'
#
loop_
_entity.id
_entity.type
_entity.pdbx_description
1 polymer ?
#
loop_
_entity_poly.entity_id
_entity_poly.type
_entity_poly.pdbx_seq_one_letter_code
_entity_poly.pdbx_strand_id
1 'polypeptide(L)'
;MRFLFITMDGNHSAALRKAAEMLQTEHGIDLQLALYDATSLRSEEDWARLAADVAASAFVFGSMLFGEEMVRPMQSILAEVETPVCIITSNPALIRCTRMGRLSLEERNDNESSSLMGRWMKKLHPKKGHGEGARQLGMLRNL
;
A
#
# COMPACT_ATOMS: atom_id res chain seq x y z
N MET A 1 7.66 16.83 4.19
CA MET A 1 6.84 15.93 3.34
C MET A 1 6.25 14.84 4.23
N ARG A 2 4.96 14.50 4.13
CA ARG A 2 4.33 13.49 5.01
C ARG A 2 4.06 12.19 4.25
N PHE A 3 4.59 11.08 4.74
CA PHE A 3 4.30 9.74 4.24
C PHE A 3 3.47 8.97 5.27
N LEU A 4 2.42 8.31 4.80
CA LEU A 4 1.61 7.45 5.63
C LEU A 4 1.96 5.98 5.36
N PHE A 5 2.21 5.23 6.42
CA PHE A 5 2.40 3.79 6.39
C PHE A 5 1.31 3.14 7.22
N ILE A 6 0.56 2.23 6.61
CA ILE A 6 -0.47 1.45 7.29
C ILE A 6 -0.22 -0.04 7.12
N THR A 7 -0.23 -0.77 8.22
CA THR A 7 0.03 -2.21 8.21
C THR A 7 -0.60 -2.91 9.41
N MET A 8 -0.84 -4.22 9.31
CA MET A 8 -1.22 -5.04 10.47
C MET A 8 -0.01 -5.53 11.28
N ASP A 9 1.23 -5.34 10.79
CA ASP A 9 2.45 -5.72 11.51
C ASP A 9 3.41 -4.52 11.64
N GLY A 10 3.42 -3.96 12.84
CA GLY A 10 4.15 -2.75 13.22
C GLY A 10 5.67 -2.91 13.35
N ASN A 11 6.23 -4.10 13.12
CA ASN A 11 7.67 -4.37 13.29
C ASN A 11 8.59 -3.47 12.46
N HIS A 12 8.07 -2.87 11.37
CA HIS A 12 8.83 -1.98 10.49
C HIS A 12 9.00 -0.55 11.03
N SER A 13 8.27 -0.17 12.09
CA SER A 13 8.18 1.23 12.56
C SER A 13 9.53 1.82 12.98
N ALA A 14 10.37 1.04 13.68
CA ALA A 14 11.69 1.50 14.11
C ALA A 14 12.63 1.76 12.91
N ALA A 15 12.61 0.85 11.92
CA ALA A 15 13.39 0.99 10.70
C ALA A 15 12.96 2.21 9.87
N LEU A 16 11.64 2.45 9.74
CA LEU A 16 11.11 3.61 9.03
C LEU A 16 11.52 4.92 9.70
N ARG A 17 11.39 5.02 11.03
CA ARG A 17 11.83 6.20 11.78
C ARG A 17 13.33 6.46 11.60
N LYS A 18 14.14 5.40 11.63
CA LYS A 18 15.58 5.54 11.39
C LYS A 18 15.89 6.02 9.98
N ALA A 19 15.18 5.52 8.97
CA ALA A 19 15.33 5.98 7.60
C ALA A 19 14.96 7.46 7.44
N ALA A 20 13.88 7.93 8.07
CA ALA A 20 13.51 9.34 8.05
C ALA A 20 14.56 10.23 8.73
N GLU A 21 15.13 9.80 9.87
CA GLU A 21 16.23 10.50 10.54
C GLU A 21 17.48 10.59 9.65
N MET A 22 17.82 9.49 8.95
CA MET A 22 18.94 9.47 8.01
C MET A 22 18.72 10.44 6.85
N LEU A 23 17.53 10.45 6.25
CA LEU A 23 17.17 11.39 5.19
C LEU A 23 17.31 12.86 5.64
N GLN A 24 16.90 13.16 6.88
CA GLN A 24 17.06 14.51 7.41
C GLN A 24 18.53 14.86 7.65
N THR A 25 19.30 13.94 8.24
CA THR A 25 20.70 14.20 8.65
C THR A 25 21.65 14.26 7.44
N GLU A 26 21.48 13.36 6.48
CA GLU A 26 22.40 13.19 5.35
C GLU A 26 22.01 14.03 4.14
N HIS A 27 20.72 14.34 3.98
CA HIS A 27 20.20 14.99 2.78
C HIS A 27 19.35 16.23 3.07
N GLY A 28 19.11 16.59 4.33
CA GLY A 28 18.27 17.74 4.70
C GLY A 28 16.80 17.58 4.31
N ILE A 29 16.34 16.36 4.06
CA ILE A 29 14.97 16.07 3.63
C ILE A 29 14.11 15.80 4.87
N ASP A 30 13.20 16.74 5.17
CA ASP A 30 12.24 16.59 6.27
C ASP A 30 11.08 15.65 5.85
N LEU A 31 11.22 14.37 6.21
CA LEU A 31 10.21 13.35 6.03
C LEU A 31 9.48 13.06 7.35
N GLN A 32 8.21 13.42 7.40
CA GLN A 32 7.31 13.10 8.51
C GLN A 32 6.60 11.78 8.23
N LEU A 33 6.51 10.92 9.24
CA LEU A 33 5.89 9.61 9.15
C LEU A 33 4.59 9.55 9.96
N ALA A 34 3.49 9.19 9.32
CA ALA A 34 2.27 8.73 9.97
C ALA A 34 2.26 7.20 9.94
N LEU A 35 2.34 6.55 11.09
CA LEU A 35 2.39 5.09 11.19
C LEU A 35 1.10 4.58 11.82
N TYR A 36 0.37 3.73 11.09
CA TYR A 36 -0.91 3.17 11.49
C TYR A 36 -0.81 1.65 11.63
N ASP A 37 -1.25 1.16 12.80
CA ASP A 37 -1.62 -0.25 12.97
C ASP A 37 -3.07 -0.44 12.53
N ALA A 38 -3.25 -1.15 11.43
CA ALA A 38 -4.58 -1.34 10.86
C ALA A 38 -5.51 -2.19 11.75
N THR A 39 -4.96 -3.00 12.67
CA THR A 39 -5.74 -3.80 13.64
C THR A 39 -6.36 -2.96 14.76
N SER A 40 -5.90 -1.71 14.91
CA SER A 40 -6.41 -0.73 15.87
C SER A 40 -7.58 0.10 15.35
N LEU A 41 -7.86 0.06 14.04
CA LEU A 41 -8.95 0.80 13.41
C LEU A 41 -10.29 0.11 13.67
N ARG A 42 -11.01 0.54 14.71
CA ARG A 42 -12.27 -0.11 15.12
C ARG A 42 -13.46 0.84 15.13
N SER A 43 -13.23 2.11 15.45
CA SER A 43 -14.30 3.10 15.55
C SER A 43 -14.40 3.96 14.29
N GLU A 44 -15.56 4.60 14.09
CA GLU A 44 -15.73 5.59 13.03
C GLU A 44 -14.73 6.75 13.15
N GLU A 45 -14.37 7.13 14.38
CA GLU A 45 -13.36 8.17 14.64
C GLU A 45 -11.98 7.76 14.14
N ASP A 46 -11.58 6.50 14.34
CA ASP A 46 -10.30 5.98 13.84
C ASP A 46 -10.23 6.05 12.31
N TRP A 47 -11.33 5.69 11.65
CA TRP A 47 -11.44 5.74 10.18
C TRP A 47 -11.46 7.18 9.66
N ALA A 48 -12.16 8.09 10.32
CA ALA A 48 -12.18 9.50 9.96
C ALA A 48 -10.79 10.15 10.11
N ARG A 49 -10.08 9.83 11.20
CA ARG A 49 -8.70 10.28 11.42
C ARG A 49 -7.76 9.75 10.34
N LEU A 50 -7.86 8.46 10.00
CA LEU A 50 -7.09 7.88 8.90
C LEU A 50 -7.39 8.59 7.57
N ALA A 51 -8.65 8.85 7.25
CA ALA A 51 -9.04 9.50 6.00
C ALA A 51 -8.44 10.91 5.89
N ALA A 52 -8.51 11.70 6.97
CA ALA A 52 -7.88 13.02 7.02
C ALA A 52 -6.36 12.94 6.83
N ASP A 53 -5.70 11.98 7.47
CA ASP A 53 -4.26 11.79 7.34
C ASP A 53 -3.84 11.30 5.96
N VAL A 54 -4.65 10.46 5.31
CA VAL A 54 -4.45 10.02 3.92
C VAL A 54 -4.55 11.23 2.98
N ALA A 55 -5.55 12.08 3.14
CA ALA A 55 -5.71 13.31 2.36
C ALA A 55 -4.55 14.30 2.54
N ALA A 56 -3.97 14.37 3.75
CA ALA A 56 -2.83 15.24 4.05
C ALA A 56 -1.47 14.65 3.65
N SER A 57 -1.41 13.40 3.17
CA SER A 57 -0.16 12.70 2.89
C SER A 57 0.29 12.87 1.44
N ALA A 58 1.60 13.05 1.24
CA ALA A 58 2.23 13.10 -0.08
C ALA A 58 2.47 11.71 -0.69
N PHE A 59 2.37 10.66 0.12
CA PHE A 59 2.46 9.27 -0.30
C PHE A 59 1.79 8.37 0.73
N VAL A 60 1.07 7.35 0.25
CA VAL A 60 0.44 6.33 1.10
C VAL A 60 1.01 4.95 0.77
N PHE A 61 1.50 4.27 1.80
CA PHE A 61 2.02 2.93 1.71
C PHE A 61 1.19 1.98 2.58
N GLY A 62 0.74 0.87 2.01
CA GLY A 62 -0.01 -0.16 2.72
C GLY A 62 0.64 -1.53 2.56
N SER A 63 0.73 -2.28 3.65
CA SER A 63 1.22 -3.67 3.61
C SER A 63 0.51 -4.56 4.60
N MET A 64 0.36 -5.85 4.27
CA MET A 64 -0.29 -6.83 5.16
C MET A 64 -1.71 -6.43 5.57
N LEU A 65 -2.48 -5.79 4.69
CA LEU A 65 -3.86 -5.39 4.96
C LEU A 65 -4.82 -6.52 4.55
N PHE A 66 -5.34 -7.25 5.53
CA PHE A 66 -6.20 -8.40 5.35
C PHE A 66 -7.43 -8.35 6.27
N GLY A 67 -8.56 -8.84 5.77
CA GLY A 67 -9.85 -8.84 6.49
C GLY A 67 -10.92 -8.09 5.71
N GLU A 68 -12.10 -8.67 5.58
CA GLU A 68 -13.15 -8.09 4.73
C GLU A 68 -13.69 -6.77 5.31
N GLU A 69 -13.74 -6.67 6.64
CA GLU A 69 -14.19 -5.49 7.39
C GLU A 69 -13.35 -4.24 7.13
N MET A 70 -12.04 -4.38 6.90
CA MET A 70 -11.15 -3.25 6.65
C MET A 70 -11.03 -2.89 5.16
N VAL A 71 -11.26 -3.86 4.26
CA VAL A 71 -11.01 -3.68 2.83
C VAL A 71 -11.92 -2.63 2.24
N ARG A 72 -13.24 -2.70 2.52
CA ARG A 72 -14.19 -1.75 1.92
C ARG A 72 -13.97 -0.30 2.41
N PRO A 73 -13.86 -0.02 3.73
CA PRO A 73 -13.56 1.33 4.20
C PRO A 73 -12.25 1.89 3.63
N MET A 74 -11.20 1.07 3.57
CA MET A 74 -9.91 1.48 3.02
C MET A 74 -9.99 1.80 1.53
N GLN A 75 -10.69 0.97 0.73
CA GLN A 75 -10.90 1.26 -0.69
C GLN A 75 -11.59 2.62 -0.89
N SER A 76 -12.64 2.90 -0.10
CA SER A 76 -13.33 4.18 -0.16
C SER A 76 -12.39 5.34 0.15
N ILE A 77 -11.61 5.26 1.24
CA ILE A 77 -10.65 6.31 1.62
C ILE A 77 -9.60 6.55 0.52
N LEU A 78 -9.05 5.48 -0.05
CA LEU A 78 -7.99 5.58 -1.07
C LEU A 78 -8.52 6.10 -2.43
N ALA A 79 -9.80 5.92 -2.72
CA ALA A 79 -10.43 6.41 -3.94
C ALA A 79 -10.63 7.95 -3.94
N GLU A 80 -10.74 8.57 -2.76
CA GLU A 80 -10.97 10.02 -2.61
C GLU A 80 -9.70 10.86 -2.78
N VAL A 81 -8.53 10.23 -2.94
CA VAL A 81 -7.25 10.93 -3.03
C VAL A 81 -6.54 10.64 -4.35
N GLU A 82 -5.80 11.63 -4.84
CA GLU A 82 -4.92 11.48 -6.02
C GLU A 82 -3.46 11.19 -5.63
N THR A 83 -3.11 11.37 -4.35
CA THR A 83 -1.74 11.16 -3.84
C THR A 83 -1.26 9.74 -4.12
N PRO A 84 0.00 9.51 -4.57
CA PRO A 84 0.49 8.18 -4.89
C PRO A 84 0.25 7.14 -3.77
N VAL A 85 -0.23 5.96 -4.16
CA VAL A 85 -0.57 4.86 -3.26
C VAL A 85 0.17 3.62 -3.72
N CYS A 86 0.84 2.95 -2.78
CA CYS A 86 1.49 1.67 -3.00
C CYS A 86 1.00 0.66 -1.97
N ILE A 87 0.23 -0.34 -2.43
CA ILE A 87 -0.27 -1.41 -1.58
C ILE A 87 0.41 -2.72 -1.99
N ILE A 88 1.19 -3.29 -1.09
CA ILE A 88 1.87 -4.57 -1.28
C ILE A 88 1.30 -5.62 -0.33
N THR A 89 1.51 -6.90 -0.62
CA THR A 89 1.32 -7.98 0.36
C THR A 89 -0.02 -7.90 1.11
N SER A 90 -1.12 -7.58 0.41
CA SER A 90 -2.43 -7.30 1.04
C SER A 90 -3.55 -8.03 0.31
N ASN A 91 -4.81 -7.77 0.71
CA ASN A 91 -5.98 -8.21 -0.05
C ASN A 91 -5.92 -7.72 -1.51
N PRO A 92 -6.24 -8.56 -2.51
CA PRO A 92 -6.21 -8.17 -3.93
C PRO A 92 -6.98 -6.88 -4.27
N ALA A 93 -8.11 -6.64 -3.60
CA ALA A 93 -8.92 -5.44 -3.81
C ALA A 93 -8.17 -4.15 -3.42
N LEU A 94 -7.30 -4.22 -2.39
CA LEU A 94 -6.45 -3.11 -1.98
C LEU A 94 -5.18 -3.01 -2.82
N ILE A 95 -4.59 -4.13 -3.24
CA ILE A 95 -3.44 -4.13 -4.16
C ILE A 95 -3.78 -3.34 -5.44
N ARG A 96 -5.00 -3.51 -5.95
CA ARG A 96 -5.51 -2.80 -7.14
C ARG A 96 -5.65 -1.28 -6.95
N CYS A 97 -5.65 -0.78 -5.72
CA CYS A 97 -5.60 0.66 -5.43
C CYS A 97 -4.19 1.24 -5.66
N THR A 98 -3.17 0.41 -5.95
CA THR A 98 -1.81 0.90 -6.22
C THR A 98 -1.77 1.72 -7.49
N ARG A 99 -1.35 2.98 -7.35
CA ARG A 99 -1.13 3.91 -8.46
C ARG A 99 0.01 4.88 -8.10
N MET A 100 1.01 4.96 -8.97
CA MET A 100 2.22 5.78 -8.81
C MET A 100 2.65 6.29 -10.18
N GLY A 101 2.30 7.54 -10.50
CA GLY A 101 2.55 8.10 -11.83
C GLY A 101 1.83 7.30 -12.92
N ARG A 102 2.58 6.73 -13.88
CA ARG A 102 2.01 5.91 -14.97
C ARG A 102 1.73 4.46 -14.56
N LEU A 103 2.23 4.01 -13.42
CA LEU A 103 1.91 2.69 -12.89
C LEU A 103 0.54 2.76 -12.21
N SER A 104 -0.41 1.93 -12.65
CA SER A 104 -1.68 1.70 -11.97
C SER A 104 -2.02 0.21 -12.05
N LEU A 105 -2.47 -0.37 -10.94
CA LEU A 105 -2.94 -1.76 -10.86
C LEU A 105 -4.47 -1.86 -10.85
N GLU A 106 -5.17 -0.77 -11.15
CA GLU A 106 -6.62 -0.75 -11.26
C GLU A 106 -7.09 -1.73 -12.35
N GLU A 107 -8.23 -2.39 -12.12
CA GLU A 107 -8.84 -3.24 -13.15
C GLU A 107 -9.34 -2.37 -14.30
N ARG A 108 -8.57 -2.31 -15.38
CA ARG A 108 -9.07 -1.81 -16.66
C ARG A 108 -10.07 -2.82 -17.19
N ASN A 109 -11.31 -2.39 -17.40
CA ASN A 109 -12.30 -3.18 -18.14
C ASN A 109 -11.68 -3.57 -19.49
N ASP A 110 -11.51 -4.87 -19.70
CA ASP A 110 -10.87 -5.44 -20.88
C ASP A 110 -11.65 -5.03 -22.14
N ASN A 111 -11.17 -3.99 -22.83
CA ASN A 111 -11.33 -3.88 -24.27
C ASN A 111 -10.14 -3.25 -25.00
N GLU A 112 -9.12 -2.72 -24.31
CA GLU A 112 -7.90 -2.26 -24.97
C GLU A 112 -6.64 -2.56 -24.15
N SER A 113 -5.73 -3.33 -24.77
CA SER A 113 -4.34 -3.62 -24.37
C SER A 113 -4.04 -4.76 -23.37
N SER A 114 -4.45 -5.99 -23.70
CA SER A 114 -3.89 -7.20 -23.08
C SER A 114 -2.65 -7.72 -23.85
N SER A 115 -1.51 -7.84 -23.17
CA SER A 115 -0.53 -8.93 -23.43
C SER A 115 0.56 -9.04 -22.36
N LEU A 116 1.03 -7.93 -21.78
CA LEU A 116 2.11 -7.92 -20.78
C LEU A 116 1.61 -7.97 -19.33
N MET A 117 0.58 -7.17 -19.00
CA MET A 117 0.06 -7.04 -17.63
C MET A 117 -0.77 -8.26 -17.19
N GLY A 118 -1.55 -8.86 -18.10
CA GLY A 118 -2.27 -10.11 -17.84
C GLY A 118 -1.35 -11.32 -17.58
N ARG A 119 -0.13 -11.31 -18.13
CA ARG A 119 0.90 -12.34 -17.84
C ARG A 119 1.48 -12.19 -16.44
N TRP A 120 1.59 -10.97 -15.93
CA TRP A 120 2.00 -10.69 -14.55
C TRP A 120 0.95 -11.18 -13.54
N MET A 121 -0.33 -10.84 -13.76
CA MET A 121 -1.45 -11.29 -12.92
C MET A 121 -1.55 -12.83 -12.85
N LYS A 122 -1.37 -13.54 -13.97
CA LYS A 122 -1.33 -15.01 -13.99
C LYS A 122 -0.15 -15.63 -13.23
N LYS A 123 0.96 -14.90 -13.06
CA LYS A 123 2.13 -15.34 -12.28
C LYS A 123 2.05 -14.97 -10.79
N LEU A 124 1.20 -14.00 -10.43
CA LEU A 124 0.88 -13.64 -9.05
C LEU A 124 -0.11 -14.63 -8.39
N HIS A 125 -0.79 -15.46 -9.20
CA HIS A 125 -1.69 -16.49 -8.72
C HIS A 125 -0.92 -17.74 -8.27
N PRO A 126 -1.01 -18.17 -7.00
CA PRO A 126 -0.20 -19.27 -6.49
C PRO A 126 -0.66 -20.62 -7.07
N LYS A 127 0.29 -21.40 -7.59
CA LYS A 127 0.15 -22.86 -7.65
C LYS A 127 0.59 -23.39 -6.28
N LYS A 128 -0.39 -23.65 -5.40
CA LYS A 128 -0.32 -24.29 -4.06
C LYS A 128 1.01 -24.14 -3.28
N GLY A 129 0.98 -23.42 -2.16
CA GLY A 129 1.82 -23.73 -0.99
C GLY A 129 3.10 -22.92 -0.74
N HIS A 130 3.27 -21.73 -1.32
CA HIS A 130 4.45 -20.88 -1.03
C HIS A 130 4.08 -19.62 -0.23
N GLY A 131 4.86 -19.36 0.83
CA GLY A 131 4.65 -18.27 1.79
C GLY A 131 4.91 -16.86 1.23
N GLU A 132 4.54 -15.85 2.01
CA GLU A 132 4.47 -14.44 1.61
C GLU A 132 5.80 -13.88 1.05
N GLY A 133 6.95 -14.32 1.57
CA GLY A 133 8.26 -13.93 1.04
C GLY A 133 8.51 -14.40 -0.41
N ALA A 134 7.99 -15.58 -0.79
CA ALA A 134 8.06 -16.06 -2.17
C ALA A 134 7.15 -15.22 -3.10
N ARG A 135 6.03 -14.70 -2.58
CA ARG A 135 5.14 -13.78 -3.31
C ARG A 135 5.85 -12.46 -3.61
N GLN A 136 6.54 -11.90 -2.62
CA GLN A 136 7.32 -10.66 -2.78
C GLN A 136 8.49 -10.83 -3.76
N LEU A 137 9.26 -11.92 -3.66
CA LEU A 137 10.33 -12.25 -4.60
C LEU A 137 9.79 -12.49 -6.03
N GLY A 138 8.60 -13.08 -6.16
CA GLY A 138 7.92 -13.25 -7.44
C GLY A 138 7.59 -11.90 -8.10
N MET A 139 7.17 -10.91 -7.32
CA MET A 139 6.93 -9.55 -7.81
C MET A 139 8.25 -8.86 -8.20
N LEU A 140 9.27 -8.92 -7.33
CA LEU A 140 10.58 -8.29 -7.56
C LEU A 140 11.31 -8.86 -8.79
N ARG A 141 11.23 -10.18 -9.03
CA ARG A 141 11.91 -10.83 -10.17
C ARG A 141 11.30 -10.52 -11.53
N ASN A 142 10.11 -9.93 -11.57
CA ASN A 142 9.43 -9.66 -12.82
C ASN A 142 9.30 -8.16 -13.14
N LEU A 143 9.66 -7.26 -12.21
CA LEU A 143 9.88 -5.81 -12.48
C LEU A 143 10.89 -5.62 -13.62
#